data_AF-A0A2G6NNX1-F1
#
_entry.id   AF-A0A2G6NNX1-F1
#
_cell.length_a   1.000
_cell.length_b   1.000
_cell.length_c   1.000
_cell.angle_alpha   90.00
_cell.angle_beta   90.00
_cell.angle_gamma   90.00
#
_symmetry.space_group_name_H-M   'P 1'
#
loop_
_entity.id
_entity.type
_entity.pdbx_description
1 polymer ?
#
loop_
_entity_poly.entity_id
_entity_poly.type
_entity_poly.pdbx_seq_one_letter_code
_entity_poly.pdbx_strand_id
1 'polypeptide(L)'
;KVLQRYFKLPEPSPIWYTADTPVEGYQFDKTAYIKKAGAKLHYGDSDGDILAAKEAGVRGIRVQRSYSSTNPQKLNGGYGEEVLINSAW
;
A
#
# COMPACT_ATOMS: atom_id res chain seq x y z
N LYS A 1 13.82 13.75 1.60
CA LYS A 1 13.15 14.90 2.26
C LYS A 1 11.84 15.34 1.59
N VAL A 2 11.51 14.88 0.37
CA VAL A 2 10.27 15.28 -0.36
C VAL A 2 9.00 14.98 0.47
N LEU A 3 8.80 13.74 0.90
CA LEU A 3 7.58 13.33 1.61
C LEU A 3 7.39 14.09 2.93
N GLN A 4 8.46 14.28 3.71
CA GLN A 4 8.41 15.07 4.93
C GLN A 4 7.90 16.49 4.66
N ARG A 5 8.38 17.14 3.59
CA ARG A 5 7.96 18.50 3.22
C ARG A 5 6.49 18.55 2.75
N TYR A 6 6.09 17.66 1.85
CA TYR A 6 4.74 17.68 1.26
C TYR A 6 3.65 17.30 2.28
N PHE A 7 3.92 16.29 3.11
CA PHE A 7 2.97 15.81 4.13
C PHE A 7 3.19 16.44 5.51
N LYS A 8 4.13 17.38 5.64
CA LYS A 8 4.48 18.04 6.91
C LYS A 8 4.74 17.05 8.05
N LEU A 9 5.42 15.95 7.74
CA LEU A 9 5.75 14.92 8.73
C LEU A 9 6.75 15.50 9.76
N PRO A 10 6.63 15.12 11.05
CA PRO A 10 7.56 15.59 12.07
C PRO A 10 8.99 15.15 11.77
N GLU A 11 9.16 13.92 11.28
CA GLU A 11 10.44 13.31 10.97
C GLU A 11 10.43 12.63 9.57
N PRO A 12 11.58 12.45 8.93
CA PRO A 12 11.65 11.74 7.66
C PRO A 12 11.44 10.23 7.85
N SER A 13 10.48 9.67 7.11
CA SER A 13 10.27 8.21 7.05
C SER A 13 11.16 7.56 5.99
N PRO A 14 11.75 6.37 6.25
CA PRO A 14 12.45 5.62 5.23
C PRO A 14 11.50 5.16 4.14
N ILE A 15 11.98 5.12 2.90
CA ILE A 15 11.25 4.58 1.75
C ILE A 15 11.87 3.25 1.35
N TRP A 16 11.05 2.21 1.43
CA TRP A 16 11.39 0.87 0.98
C TRP A 16 11.07 0.78 -0.50
N TYR A 17 12.09 0.85 -1.35
CA TYR A 17 11.94 0.62 -2.78
C TYR A 17 11.80 -0.88 -3.02
N THR A 18 10.62 -1.28 -3.46
CA THR A 18 10.30 -2.67 -3.81
C THR A 18 10.18 -2.80 -5.33
N ALA A 19 10.03 -4.03 -5.81
CA ALA A 19 9.83 -4.35 -7.21
C ALA A 19 8.78 -5.44 -7.30
N ASP A 20 8.10 -5.59 -8.43
CA ASP A 20 7.07 -6.64 -8.60
C ASP A 20 7.64 -8.09 -8.55
N THR A 21 8.94 -8.24 -8.27
CA THR A 21 9.59 -9.53 -8.01
C THR A 21 9.47 -9.86 -6.51
N PRO A 22 8.78 -10.95 -6.15
CA PRO A 22 8.65 -11.35 -4.76
C PRO A 22 10.01 -11.60 -4.10
N VAL A 23 10.10 -11.26 -2.81
CA VAL A 23 11.26 -11.59 -1.98
C VAL A 23 11.09 -13.01 -1.45
N GLU A 24 12.20 -13.77 -1.36
CA GLU A 24 12.19 -15.17 -0.91
C GLU A 24 11.34 -15.35 0.37
N GLY A 25 10.38 -16.28 0.30
CA GLY A 25 9.45 -16.59 1.40
C GLY A 25 8.12 -15.82 1.38
N TYR A 26 7.90 -14.88 0.46
CA TYR A 26 6.63 -14.16 0.31
C TYR A 26 6.12 -14.21 -1.13
N GLN A 27 4.80 -14.24 -1.30
CA GLN A 27 4.15 -14.14 -2.61
C GLN A 27 4.14 -12.70 -3.14
N PHE A 28 4.12 -11.72 -2.24
CA PHE A 28 4.16 -10.30 -2.59
C PHE A 28 5.43 -9.63 -2.03
N ASP A 29 6.13 -8.91 -2.88
CA ASP A 29 7.37 -8.17 -2.57
C ASP A 29 7.23 -7.26 -1.34
N LYS A 30 6.10 -6.56 -1.24
CA LYS A 30 5.79 -5.61 -0.16
C LYS A 30 5.63 -6.28 1.19
N THR A 31 5.23 -7.55 1.25
CA THR A 31 4.96 -8.27 2.51
C THR A 31 6.17 -8.26 3.44
N ALA A 32 7.36 -8.52 2.89
CA ALA A 32 8.61 -8.51 3.65
C ALA A 32 8.84 -7.14 4.32
N TYR A 33 8.56 -6.05 3.61
CA TYR A 33 8.79 -4.69 4.09
C TYR A 33 7.71 -4.19 5.03
N ILE A 34 6.45 -4.60 4.84
CA ILE A 34 5.35 -4.37 5.80
C ILE A 34 5.72 -4.97 7.15
N LYS A 35 6.21 -6.22 7.17
CA LYS A 35 6.67 -6.89 8.38
C LYS A 35 7.92 -6.23 8.97
N LYS A 36 8.91 -5.91 8.14
CA LYS A 36 10.15 -5.23 8.58
C LYS A 36 9.87 -3.87 9.22
N ALA A 37 8.90 -3.12 8.70
CA ALA A 37 8.48 -1.83 9.26
C ALA A 37 7.66 -1.97 10.55
N GLY A 38 7.26 -3.17 10.95
CA GLY A 38 6.38 -3.40 12.09
C GLY A 38 4.98 -2.79 11.91
N ALA A 39 4.56 -2.57 10.67
CA ALA A 39 3.30 -1.91 10.36
C ALA A 39 2.11 -2.74 10.85
N LYS A 40 1.04 -2.04 11.27
CA LYS A 40 -0.25 -2.66 11.65
C LYS A 40 -1.38 -2.32 10.66
N LEU A 41 -1.15 -1.27 9.86
CA LEU A 41 -2.04 -0.77 8.82
C LEU A 41 -1.23 -0.61 7.53
N HIS A 42 -1.82 -0.95 6.40
CA HIS A 42 -1.23 -0.70 5.08
C HIS A 42 -2.28 -0.10 4.15
N TYR A 43 -2.00 1.08 3.61
CA TYR A 43 -2.86 1.77 2.65
C TYR A 43 -2.29 1.63 1.24
N GLY A 44 -3.14 1.32 0.26
CA GLY A 44 -2.72 1.22 -1.13
C GLY A 44 -3.90 1.11 -2.10
N ASP A 45 -3.64 1.40 -3.37
CA ASP A 45 -4.65 1.44 -4.43
C ASP A 45 -4.67 0.16 -5.28
N SER A 46 -3.61 -0.65 -5.26
CA SER A 46 -3.44 -1.83 -6.10
C SER A 46 -3.77 -3.13 -5.37
N ASP A 47 -4.22 -4.16 -6.11
CA ASP A 47 -4.54 -5.46 -5.51
C ASP A 47 -3.35 -6.07 -4.76
N GLY A 48 -2.14 -5.83 -5.26
CA GLY A 48 -0.89 -6.23 -4.61
C GLY A 48 -0.71 -5.60 -3.23
N ASP A 49 -1.16 -4.36 -3.00
CA ASP A 49 -1.09 -3.73 -1.66
C ASP A 49 -1.98 -4.46 -0.66
N ILE A 50 -3.22 -4.76 -1.06
CA ILE A 50 -4.19 -5.43 -0.20
C ILE A 50 -3.78 -6.88 0.06
N LEU A 51 -3.31 -7.59 -0.97
CA LEU A 51 -2.85 -8.96 -0.81
C LEU A 51 -1.56 -9.06 0.00
N ALA A 52 -0.61 -8.13 -0.17
CA ALA A 52 0.59 -8.07 0.68
C ALA A 52 0.24 -7.78 2.15
N ALA A 53 -0.72 -6.88 2.40
CA ALA A 53 -1.20 -6.61 3.75
C ALA A 53 -1.84 -7.85 4.40
N LYS A 54 -2.68 -8.56 3.63
CA LYS A 54 -3.28 -9.83 4.07
C LYS A 54 -2.24 -10.90 4.36
N GLU A 55 -1.27 -11.10 3.46
CA GLU A 55 -0.16 -12.03 3.66
C GLU A 55 0.68 -11.66 4.90
N ALA A 56 0.87 -10.36 5.14
CA ALA A 56 1.55 -9.88 6.33
C ALA A 56 0.74 -10.06 7.63
N GLY A 57 -0.56 -10.37 7.54
CA GLY A 57 -1.46 -10.45 8.68
C GLY A 57 -1.80 -9.08 9.28
N VAL A 58 -1.77 -8.02 8.47
CA VAL A 58 -2.05 -6.64 8.90
C VAL A 58 -3.33 -6.12 8.23
N ARG A 59 -3.90 -5.05 8.79
CA ARG A 59 -5.12 -4.46 8.24
C ARG A 59 -4.80 -3.64 6.99
N GLY A 60 -5.19 -4.16 5.82
CA GLY A 60 -5.11 -3.47 4.54
C GLY A 60 -6.34 -2.60 4.29
N ILE A 61 -6.14 -1.34 3.88
CA ILE A 61 -7.22 -0.39 3.55
C ILE A 61 -6.98 0.14 2.14
N ARG A 62 -8.00 0.02 1.28
CA ARG A 62 -7.96 0.49 -0.11
C ARG A 62 -8.11 2.01 -0.16
N VAL A 63 -7.21 2.68 -0.87
CA VAL A 63 -7.45 4.03 -1.38
C VAL A 63 -7.84 3.94 -2.86
N GLN A 64 -8.73 4.82 -3.31
CA GLN A 64 -9.23 4.80 -4.68
C GLN A 64 -8.17 5.38 -5.62
N ARG A 65 -7.75 4.62 -6.62
CA ARG A 65 -6.90 5.15 -7.69
C ARG A 65 -7.62 6.31 -8.38
N SER A 66 -6.93 7.44 -8.56
CA SER A 66 -7.47 8.62 -9.23
C SER A 66 -8.06 8.27 -10.61
N TYR A 67 -9.20 8.87 -10.95
CA TYR A 67 -9.87 8.60 -12.24
C TYR A 67 -9.09 9.10 -13.46
N SER A 68 -8.16 10.05 -13.27
CA SER A 68 -7.26 10.52 -14.33
C SER A 68 -5.95 9.73 -14.41
N SER A 69 -5.78 8.68 -13.61
CA SER A 69 -4.61 7.79 -13.69
C SER A 69 -4.53 7.10 -15.05
N THR A 70 -3.32 7.00 -15.60
CA THR A 70 -3.05 6.20 -16.79
C THR A 70 -2.91 4.70 -16.50
N ASN A 71 -2.76 4.31 -15.22
CA ASN A 71 -2.75 2.92 -14.81
C ASN A 71 -4.18 2.35 -14.70
N PRO A 72 -4.43 1.06 -15.04
CA PRO A 72 -5.76 0.45 -15.03
C PRO A 72 -6.48 0.53 -13.69
N GLN A 73 -7.78 0.78 -13.69
CA GLN A 73 -8.57 0.74 -12.45
C GLN A 73 -8.69 -0.69 -11.91
N LYS A 74 -8.63 -0.83 -10.59
CA LYS A 74 -8.87 -2.09 -9.88
C LYS A 74 -10.20 -2.02 -9.13
N LEU A 75 -10.79 -3.18 -8.85
CA LEU A 75 -12.04 -3.25 -8.10
C LEU A 75 -11.77 -2.90 -6.64
N ASN A 76 -12.29 -1.76 -6.18
CA ASN A 76 -12.20 -1.37 -4.77
C ASN A 76 -13.07 -2.31 -3.92
N GLY A 77 -12.49 -2.95 -2.90
CA GLY A 77 -13.22 -3.89 -2.03
C GLY A 77 -13.30 -5.31 -2.57
N GLY A 78 -12.60 -5.62 -3.69
CA GLY A 78 -12.67 -6.93 -4.35
C GLY A 78 -12.20 -8.11 -3.49
N TYR A 79 -11.46 -7.84 -2.41
CA TYR A 79 -11.02 -8.85 -1.44
C TYR A 79 -11.75 -8.72 -0.09
N GLY A 80 -12.83 -7.95 0.00
CA GLY A 80 -13.54 -7.67 1.25
C GLY A 80 -12.78 -6.73 2.19
N GLU A 81 -11.78 -6.01 1.70
CA GLU A 81 -11.08 -4.96 2.44
C GLU A 81 -11.94 -3.71 2.59
N GLU A 82 -11.64 -2.90 3.61
CA GLU A 82 -12.23 -1.57 3.75
C GLU A 82 -11.73 -0.64 2.64
N VAL A 83 -12.62 0.22 2.14
CA VAL A 83 -12.31 1.23 1.12
C VAL A 83 -12.53 2.61 1.72
N LEU A 84 -11.49 3.43 1.71
CA LEU A 84 -11.62 4.82 2.13
C LEU A 84 -12.46 5.58 1.10
N ILE A 85 -13.61 6.10 1.53
CA ILE A 85 -14.48 6.91 0.67
C ILE A 85 -13.78 8.21 0.27
N ASN A 86 -14.11 8.73 -0.93
CA ASN A 86 -13.63 10.02 -1.40
C ASN A 86 -12.09 10.15 -1.41
N SER A 87 -11.40 9.06 -1.76
CA SER A 87 -9.93 8.98 -1.67
C SER A 87 -9.22 9.04 -3.03
N ALA A 88 -9.93 9.46 -4.07
CA ALA A 88 -9.40 9.57 -5.43
C ALA A 88 -8.72 10.94 -5.74
N TRP A 89 -8.61 11.83 -4.73
CA TRP A 89 -8.05 13.18 -4.83
C TRP A 89 -7.30 13.63 -3.57
#